data_AF-A0A662W7M2-F1
#
_entry.id   AF-A0A662W7M2-F1
#
_cell.length_a   1.000
_cell.length_b   1.000
_cell.length_c   1.000
_cell.angle_alpha   90.00
_cell.angle_beta   90.00
_cell.angle_gamma   90.00
#
_symmetry.space_group_name_H-M   'P 1'
#
loop_
_entity.id
_entity.type
_entity.pdbx_description
1 polymer ?
#
loop_
_entity_poly.entity_id
_entity_poly.type
_entity_poly.pdbx_seq_one_letter_code
_entity_poly.pdbx_strand_id
1 'polypeptide(L)'
;MIVNVACNDNAFLIEALKEQNLIDYKGVVFDVDFPEYEIKLYKGRENWFYEIYDMGQLRECIVPKDVPKDVATNMVVLLDSRRMIKELDCDDKYRHCVMGCEDRPDFSECIEDCNKWDRICRDAEKDFESAYESAREHLGSNRIHFIGCILGEQAESPDIDWICAFRW
;
A
#
# COMPACT_ATOMS: atom_id res chain seq x y z
N MET A 1 -19.90 15.01 0.82
CA MET A 1 -20.02 13.62 1.30
C MET A 1 -18.68 13.23 1.87
N ILE A 2 -18.65 12.50 2.98
CA ILE A 2 -17.38 11.96 3.53
C ILE A 2 -17.30 10.52 3.05
N VAL A 3 -16.17 10.16 2.45
CA VAL A 3 -15.86 8.80 2.03
C VAL A 3 -14.95 8.18 3.09
N ASN A 4 -15.36 7.04 3.63
CA ASN A 4 -14.53 6.28 4.56
C ASN A 4 -13.91 5.09 3.81
N VAL A 5 -12.59 4.97 3.91
CA VAL A 5 -11.83 3.79 3.51
C VAL A 5 -11.45 3.06 4.78
N ALA A 6 -11.85 1.79 4.89
CA ALA A 6 -11.44 0.92 5.99
C ALA A 6 -10.32 0.01 5.50
N CYS A 7 -9.28 -0.18 6.30
CA CYS A 7 -8.18 -1.08 5.97
C CYS A 7 -7.78 -1.93 7.18
N ASN A 8 -7.34 -3.15 6.89
CA ASN A 8 -6.96 -4.16 7.87
C ASN A 8 -5.67 -4.86 7.41
N ASP A 9 -4.69 -4.84 8.29
CA ASP A 9 -3.38 -5.45 8.23
C ASP A 9 -3.51 -6.87 8.79
N ASN A 10 -3.16 -7.89 7.99
CA ASN A 10 -3.33 -9.32 8.32
C ASN A 10 -4.79 -9.83 8.23
N ALA A 11 -5.56 -9.32 7.27
CA ALA A 11 -6.93 -9.77 7.05
C ALA A 11 -7.01 -11.01 6.14
N PHE A 12 -8.01 -11.85 6.41
CA PHE A 12 -8.44 -12.98 5.58
C PHE A 12 -9.88 -12.78 5.07
N LEU A 13 -10.41 -11.56 5.14
CA LEU A 13 -11.80 -11.30 4.78
C LEU A 13 -12.00 -11.47 3.27
N ILE A 14 -11.10 -10.96 2.43
CA ILE A 14 -11.15 -11.16 0.99
C ILE A 14 -11.04 -12.65 0.66
N GLU A 15 -10.18 -13.41 1.35
CA GLU A 15 -10.11 -14.87 1.19
C GLU A 15 -11.44 -15.55 1.52
N ALA A 16 -12.03 -15.28 2.69
CA ALA A 16 -13.32 -15.83 3.09
C ALA A 16 -14.46 -15.44 2.13
N LEU A 17 -14.42 -14.22 1.58
CA LEU A 17 -15.40 -13.74 0.60
C LEU A 17 -15.21 -14.41 -0.77
N LYS A 18 -13.96 -14.71 -1.18
CA LYS A 18 -13.64 -15.50 -2.38
C LYS A 18 -14.22 -16.92 -2.26
N GLU A 19 -13.98 -17.59 -1.13
CA GLU A 19 -14.47 -18.95 -0.89
C GLU A 19 -16.00 -19.06 -0.97
N GLN A 20 -16.69 -18.01 -0.53
CA GLN A 20 -18.15 -17.92 -0.58
C GLN A 20 -18.70 -17.37 -1.90
N ASN A 21 -17.84 -17.05 -2.88
CA ASN A 21 -18.22 -16.41 -4.15
C ASN A 21 -19.01 -15.11 -3.97
N LEU A 22 -18.67 -14.31 -2.96
CA LEU A 22 -19.35 -13.05 -2.63
C LEU A 22 -18.72 -11.81 -3.30
N ILE A 23 -17.55 -11.99 -3.92
CA ILE A 23 -16.79 -10.94 -4.61
C ILE A 23 -16.25 -11.44 -5.95
N ASP A 24 -16.24 -10.54 -6.94
CA ASP A 24 -15.71 -10.83 -8.28
C ASP A 24 -14.33 -10.21 -8.47
N TYR A 25 -13.33 -10.97 -8.93
CA TYR A 25 -12.05 -10.41 -9.34
C TYR A 25 -12.18 -9.48 -10.56
N LYS A 26 -11.48 -8.35 -10.54
CA LYS A 26 -11.48 -7.33 -11.62
C LYS A 26 -10.11 -7.06 -12.23
N GLY A 27 -9.04 -7.63 -11.68
CA GLY A 27 -7.68 -7.45 -12.18
C GLY A 27 -6.75 -6.79 -11.16
N VAL A 28 -5.48 -6.78 -11.53
CA VAL A 28 -4.43 -5.99 -10.88
C VAL A 28 -4.62 -4.54 -11.29
N VAL A 29 -4.68 -3.63 -10.31
CA VAL A 29 -4.87 -2.19 -10.52
C VAL A 29 -3.62 -1.39 -10.26
N PHE A 30 -2.65 -1.98 -9.59
CA PHE A 30 -1.35 -1.41 -9.34
C PHE A 30 -0.35 -2.55 -9.10
N ASP A 31 0.83 -2.46 -9.70
CA ASP A 31 1.83 -3.51 -9.67
C ASP A 31 3.22 -2.89 -9.81
N VAL A 32 4.12 -3.25 -8.90
CA VAL A 32 5.53 -2.89 -8.92
C VAL A 32 6.32 -4.15 -8.60
N ASP A 33 7.25 -4.49 -9.49
CA ASP A 33 8.06 -5.69 -9.40
C ASP A 33 9.02 -5.66 -8.19
N PHE A 34 9.44 -4.46 -7.75
CA PHE A 34 10.31 -4.30 -6.59
C PHE A 34 10.11 -2.96 -5.83
N PRO A 35 9.82 -2.96 -4.52
CA PRO A 35 9.49 -4.14 -3.69
C PRO A 35 8.27 -4.85 -4.27
N GLU A 36 8.17 -6.18 -4.07
CA GLU A 36 7.01 -6.97 -4.51
C GLU A 36 5.73 -6.33 -3.94
N TYR A 37 5.03 -5.57 -4.79
CA TYR A 37 3.95 -4.70 -4.39
C TYR A 37 2.82 -4.76 -5.41
N GLU A 38 1.73 -5.43 -5.04
CA GLU A 38 0.61 -5.69 -5.92
C GLU A 38 -0.70 -5.33 -5.25
N ILE A 39 -1.55 -4.58 -5.97
CA ILE A 39 -2.92 -4.30 -5.55
C ILE A 39 -3.89 -4.95 -6.53
N LYS A 40 -4.67 -5.90 -6.02
CA LYS A 40 -5.76 -6.57 -6.74
C LYS A 40 -7.10 -5.97 -6.35
N LEU A 41 -7.95 -5.77 -7.34
CA LEU A 41 -9.31 -5.27 -7.14
C LEU A 41 -10.35 -6.38 -7.24
N TYR A 42 -11.28 -6.37 -6.31
CA TYR A 42 -12.48 -7.19 -6.30
C TYR A 42 -13.73 -6.32 -6.16
N LYS A 43 -14.82 -6.75 -6.80
CA LYS A 43 -16.13 -6.10 -6.73
C LYS A 43 -17.06 -6.95 -5.88
N GLY A 44 -17.48 -6.42 -4.73
CA GLY A 44 -18.59 -7.00 -3.98
C GLY A 44 -19.93 -6.34 -4.30
N ARG A 45 -20.93 -6.65 -3.47
CA ARG A 45 -22.29 -6.09 -3.59
C ARG A 45 -22.28 -4.57 -3.38
N GLU A 46 -21.82 -4.14 -2.22
CA GLU A 46 -21.86 -2.73 -1.75
C GLU A 46 -20.49 -2.05 -1.72
N ASN A 47 -19.41 -2.83 -1.73
CA ASN A 47 -18.04 -2.33 -1.59
C ASN A 47 -17.12 -2.81 -2.72
N TRP A 48 -16.13 -1.97 -3.02
CA TRP A 48 -14.88 -2.33 -3.67
C TRP A 48 -13.94 -2.89 -2.60
N PHE A 49 -13.28 -4.00 -2.93
CA PHE A 49 -12.33 -4.67 -2.05
C PHE A 49 -10.97 -4.69 -2.73
N TYR A 50 -9.94 -4.32 -1.99
CA TYR A 50 -8.57 -4.22 -2.47
C TYR A 50 -7.72 -5.17 -1.64
N GLU A 51 -7.12 -6.15 -2.30
CA GLU A 51 -6.12 -7.03 -1.71
C GLU A 51 -4.76 -6.46 -2.08
N ILE A 52 -3.96 -6.15 -1.05
CA ILE A 52 -2.68 -5.47 -1.16
C ILE A 52 -1.63 -6.44 -0.64
N TYR A 53 -0.68 -6.77 -1.48
CA TYR A 53 0.49 -7.56 -1.12
C TYR A 53 1.71 -6.64 -1.12
N ASP A 54 2.41 -6.57 0.02
CA ASP A 54 3.57 -5.70 0.23
C ASP A 54 4.64 -6.47 1.02
N MET A 55 5.73 -6.85 0.36
CA MET A 55 6.89 -7.51 0.99
C MET A 55 6.53 -8.69 1.92
N GLY A 56 5.58 -9.54 1.49
CA GLY A 56 5.13 -10.70 2.26
C GLY A 56 4.06 -10.41 3.31
N GLN A 57 3.58 -9.17 3.42
CA GLN A 57 2.41 -8.80 4.20
C GLN A 57 1.18 -8.71 3.30
N LEU A 58 0.07 -9.25 3.81
CA LEU A 58 -1.24 -9.12 3.21
C LEU A 58 -2.04 -8.05 3.96
N ARG A 59 -2.59 -7.11 3.21
CA ARG A 59 -3.53 -6.11 3.71
C ARG A 59 -4.76 -6.08 2.82
N GLU A 60 -5.87 -5.69 3.42
CA GLU A 60 -7.12 -5.50 2.70
C GLU A 60 -7.66 -4.10 2.95
N CYS A 61 -8.16 -3.44 1.91
CA CYS A 61 -8.88 -2.17 2.01
C CYS A 61 -10.28 -2.27 1.39
N ILE A 62 -11.24 -1.59 2.00
CA ILE A 62 -12.65 -1.63 1.67
C ILE A 62 -13.12 -0.20 1.39
N VAL A 63 -13.70 0.01 0.22
CA VAL A 63 -14.24 1.31 -0.21
C VAL A 63 -15.70 1.14 -0.65
N PRO A 64 -16.65 1.93 -0.12
CA PRO A 64 -18.03 1.93 -0.59
C PRO A 64 -18.16 2.19 -2.10
N LYS A 65 -19.13 1.54 -2.77
CA LYS A 65 -19.33 1.63 -4.24
C LYS A 65 -20.07 2.88 -4.72
N ASP A 66 -20.54 3.71 -3.80
CA ASP A 66 -20.95 5.08 -4.12
C ASP A 66 -19.74 5.94 -4.55
N VAL A 67 -18.52 5.49 -4.25
CA VAL A 67 -17.27 6.00 -4.80
C VAL A 67 -17.00 5.38 -6.18
N PRO A 68 -16.73 6.21 -7.22
CA PRO A 68 -16.28 5.72 -8.52
C PRO A 68 -15.05 4.82 -8.40
N LYS A 69 -14.97 3.76 -9.23
CA LYS A 69 -13.89 2.75 -9.16
C LYS A 69 -12.50 3.39 -9.26
N ASP A 70 -12.31 4.28 -10.23
CA ASP A 70 -11.05 4.98 -10.46
C ASP A 70 -10.65 5.81 -9.25
N VAL A 71 -11.59 6.54 -8.66
CA VAL A 71 -11.39 7.27 -7.41
C VAL A 71 -10.99 6.34 -6.27
N ALA A 72 -11.75 5.26 -6.05
CA ALA A 72 -11.50 4.30 -4.98
C ALA A 72 -10.11 3.65 -5.12
N THR A 73 -9.72 3.27 -6.34
CA THR A 73 -8.40 2.70 -6.63
C THR A 73 -7.30 3.69 -6.27
N ASN A 74 -7.42 4.94 -6.69
CA ASN A 74 -6.39 5.94 -6.43
C ASN A 74 -6.29 6.29 -4.93
N MET A 75 -7.42 6.28 -4.21
CA MET A 75 -7.42 6.47 -2.76
C MET A 75 -6.64 5.36 -2.05
N VAL A 76 -6.89 4.10 -2.42
CA VAL A 76 -6.18 2.94 -1.84
C VAL A 76 -4.70 2.95 -2.21
N VAL A 77 -4.37 3.16 -3.49
CA VAL A 77 -2.98 3.29 -3.95
C VAL A 77 -2.27 4.37 -3.12
N LEU A 78 -2.83 5.58 -3.00
CA LEU A 78 -2.20 6.67 -2.25
C LEU A 78 -1.95 6.32 -0.78
N LEU A 79 -2.95 5.74 -0.11
CA LEU A 79 -2.86 5.44 1.33
C LEU A 79 -1.75 4.43 1.61
N ASP A 80 -1.74 3.37 0.83
CA ASP A 80 -0.84 2.26 1.05
C ASP A 80 0.58 2.59 0.55
N SER A 81 0.64 3.30 -0.57
CA SER A 81 1.87 3.91 -1.07
C SER A 81 2.57 4.77 0.00
N ARG A 82 1.83 5.68 0.65
CA ARG A 82 2.40 6.54 1.71
C ARG A 82 2.97 5.73 2.88
N ARG A 83 2.42 4.56 3.17
CA ARG A 83 2.95 3.67 4.20
C ARG A 83 4.26 3.03 3.74
N MET A 84 4.29 2.48 2.53
CA MET A 84 5.47 1.82 1.97
C MET A 84 6.72 2.72 2.05
N ILE A 85 6.62 4.00 1.67
CA ILE A 85 7.75 4.95 1.79
C ILE A 85 8.28 5.02 3.22
N LYS A 86 7.37 5.11 4.21
CA LYS A 86 7.77 5.24 5.61
C LYS A 86 8.47 3.98 6.13
N GLU A 87 8.14 2.81 5.60
CA GLU A 87 8.69 1.52 6.03
C GLU A 87 9.99 1.15 5.29
N LEU A 88 10.20 1.72 4.10
CA LEU A 88 11.38 1.44 3.29
C LEU A 88 12.68 1.99 3.94
N ASP A 89 12.64 3.17 4.57
CA ASP A 89 13.74 3.81 5.34
C ASP A 89 15.15 3.44 4.83
N CYS A 90 15.38 3.75 3.55
CA CYS A 90 16.49 3.23 2.76
C CYS A 90 17.84 3.77 3.23
N ASP A 91 17.88 5.03 3.66
CA ASP A 91 19.08 5.69 4.16
C ASP A 91 19.60 5.04 5.45
N ASP A 92 18.71 4.72 6.40
CA ASP A 92 19.11 4.08 7.66
C ASP A 92 19.55 2.63 7.43
N LYS A 93 18.87 1.87 6.55
CA LYS A 93 19.25 0.48 6.24
C LYS A 93 20.60 0.37 5.52
N TYR A 94 20.88 1.21 4.52
CA TYR A 94 22.19 1.24 3.87
C TYR A 94 23.29 1.63 4.85
N ARG A 95 23.06 2.66 5.67
CA ARG A 95 24.02 3.11 6.68
C ARG A 95 24.32 2.01 7.70
N HIS A 96 23.30 1.31 8.18
CA HIS A 96 23.47 0.15 9.07
C HIS A 96 24.22 -1.00 8.40
N CYS A 97 23.96 -1.26 7.12
CA CYS A 97 24.67 -2.27 6.32
C CYS A 97 26.17 -1.95 6.25
N VAL A 98 26.53 -0.73 5.83
CA VAL A 98 27.93 -0.29 5.69
C VAL A 98 28.65 -0.31 7.04
N MET A 99 28.03 0.20 8.11
CA MET A 99 28.62 0.15 9.46
C MET A 99 28.84 -1.28 9.95
N GLY A 100 27.94 -2.22 9.61
CA GLY A 100 28.09 -3.64 9.95
C GLY A 100 29.17 -4.39 9.14
N CYS A 101 29.67 -3.76 8.07
CA CYS A 101 30.74 -4.30 7.23
C CYS A 101 32.14 -3.87 7.66
N GLU A 102 32.31 -2.72 8.36
CA GLU A 102 33.63 -2.09 8.63
C GLU A 102 34.66 -3.01 9.31
N ASP A 103 34.23 -4.01 10.08
CA ASP A 103 35.11 -4.93 10.81
C ASP A 103 35.31 -6.29 10.11
N ARG A 104 34.78 -6.49 8.89
CA ARG A 104 34.80 -7.79 8.21
C ARG A 104 36.01 -7.96 7.26
N PRO A 105 36.64 -9.15 7.24
CA PRO A 105 37.79 -9.42 6.36
C PRO A 105 37.44 -9.36 4.85
N ASP A 106 36.19 -9.67 4.47
CA ASP A 106 35.68 -9.56 3.08
C ASP A 106 34.86 -8.28 2.87
N PHE A 107 35.44 -7.15 3.27
CA PHE A 107 34.82 -5.83 3.21
C PHE A 107 34.26 -5.46 1.83
N SER A 108 34.96 -5.88 0.76
CA SER A 108 34.57 -5.57 -0.62
C SER A 108 33.28 -6.27 -1.06
N GLU A 109 33.09 -7.54 -0.70
CA GLU A 109 31.86 -8.29 -1.02
C GLU A 109 30.68 -7.74 -0.21
N CYS A 110 30.91 -7.40 1.06
CA CYS A 110 29.90 -6.80 1.93
C CYS A 110 29.42 -5.43 1.40
N ILE A 111 30.32 -4.60 0.88
CA ILE A 111 29.97 -3.32 0.25
C ILE A 111 29.23 -3.50 -1.08
N GLU A 112 29.60 -4.48 -1.91
CA GLU A 112 28.86 -4.77 -3.15
C GLU A 112 27.41 -5.16 -2.86
N ASP A 113 27.18 -5.95 -1.82
CA ASP A 113 25.84 -6.30 -1.35
C ASP A 113 25.09 -5.07 -0.83
N CYS A 114 25.71 -4.23 0.00
CA CYS A 114 25.08 -2.98 0.46
C CYS A 114 24.74 -2.03 -0.71
N ASN A 115 25.60 -1.93 -1.73
CA ASN A 115 25.35 -1.11 -2.92
C ASN A 115 24.24 -1.68 -3.81
N LYS A 116 24.10 -3.01 -3.86
CA LYS A 116 22.97 -3.66 -4.51
C LYS A 116 21.68 -3.29 -3.79
N TRP A 117 21.68 -3.31 -2.45
CA TRP A 117 20.55 -2.85 -1.64
C TRP A 117 20.22 -1.35 -1.85
N ASP A 118 21.20 -0.45 -1.92
CA ASP A 118 20.99 0.98 -2.23
C ASP A 118 20.33 1.16 -3.61
N ARG A 119 20.83 0.45 -4.63
CA ARG A 119 20.24 0.53 -5.98
C ARG A 119 18.81 0.04 -6.00
N ILE A 120 18.57 -1.10 -5.36
CA ILE A 120 17.25 -1.70 -5.20
C ILE A 120 16.29 -0.72 -4.50
N CYS A 121 16.76 -0.02 -3.47
CA CYS A 121 15.99 1.02 -2.77
C CYS A 121 15.66 2.21 -3.68
N ARG A 122 16.61 2.71 -4.48
CA ARG A 122 16.38 3.85 -5.38
C ARG A 122 15.45 3.53 -6.53
N ASP A 123 15.57 2.33 -7.10
CA ASP A 123 14.68 1.88 -8.18
C ASP A 123 13.24 1.75 -7.63
N ALA A 124 13.08 1.19 -6.42
CA ALA A 124 11.82 1.15 -5.69
C ALA A 124 11.24 2.55 -5.41
N GLU A 125 12.05 3.49 -4.93
CA GLU A 125 11.62 4.88 -4.66
C GLU A 125 11.13 5.58 -5.93
N LYS A 126 11.75 5.29 -7.08
CA LYS A 126 11.37 5.90 -8.36
C LYS A 126 10.06 5.35 -8.91
N ASP A 127 9.90 4.02 -8.88
CA ASP A 127 8.65 3.39 -9.32
C ASP A 127 7.49 3.78 -8.39
N PHE A 128 7.80 3.91 -7.10
CA PHE A 128 6.92 4.50 -6.11
C PHE A 128 6.52 5.95 -6.43
N GLU A 129 7.48 6.82 -6.74
CA GLU A 129 7.21 8.24 -7.00
C GLU A 129 6.27 8.40 -8.21
N SER A 130 6.49 7.60 -9.25
CA SER A 130 5.62 7.53 -10.44
C SER A 130 4.18 7.16 -10.08
N ALA A 131 4.01 6.15 -9.23
CA ALA A 131 2.72 5.68 -8.75
C ALA A 131 1.98 6.71 -7.90
N TYR A 132 2.72 7.32 -6.97
CA TYR A 132 2.23 8.36 -6.10
C TYR A 132 1.76 9.58 -6.89
N GLU A 133 2.54 10.01 -7.89
CA GLU A 133 2.17 11.13 -8.76
C GLU A 133 0.91 10.83 -9.57
N SER A 134 0.80 9.63 -10.14
CA SER A 134 -0.42 9.19 -10.84
C SER A 134 -1.65 9.22 -9.92
N ALA A 135 -1.54 8.67 -8.70
CA ALA A 135 -2.63 8.70 -7.72
C ALA A 135 -2.97 10.13 -7.30
N ARG A 136 -1.96 10.98 -7.07
CA ARG A 136 -2.09 12.39 -6.69
C ARG A 136 -2.82 13.20 -7.76
N GLU A 137 -2.43 13.07 -9.02
CA GLU A 137 -3.04 13.78 -10.15
C GLU A 137 -4.52 13.42 -10.31
N HIS A 138 -4.86 12.12 -10.24
CA HIS A 138 -6.24 11.68 -10.39
C HIS A 138 -7.13 12.05 -9.20
N LEU A 139 -6.62 12.01 -7.96
CA LEU A 139 -7.36 12.49 -6.79
C LEU A 139 -7.59 14.01 -6.85
N GLY A 140 -6.57 14.76 -7.30
CA GLY A 140 -6.68 16.19 -7.54
C GLY A 140 -7.71 16.53 -8.62
N SER A 141 -7.71 15.79 -9.73
CA SER A 141 -8.68 15.94 -10.82
C SER A 141 -10.11 15.70 -10.35
N ASN A 142 -10.27 14.78 -9.41
CA ASN A 142 -11.55 14.49 -8.77
C ASN A 142 -11.83 15.39 -7.56
N ARG A 143 -11.09 16.46 -7.26
CA ARG A 143 -11.35 17.36 -6.09
C ARG A 143 -11.42 16.66 -4.73
N ILE A 144 -10.68 15.57 -4.57
CA ILE A 144 -10.71 14.80 -3.33
C ILE A 144 -9.65 15.31 -2.36
N HIS A 145 -10.07 15.58 -1.12
CA HIS A 145 -9.21 16.02 -0.02
C HIS A 145 -9.20 14.99 1.11
N PHE A 146 -8.01 14.72 1.65
CA PHE A 146 -7.82 13.84 2.80
C PHE A 146 -8.05 14.60 4.12
N ILE A 147 -8.87 14.03 5.00
CA ILE A 147 -9.22 14.62 6.30
C ILE A 147 -8.32 14.04 7.41
N GLY A 148 -8.03 12.74 7.37
CA GLY A 148 -7.28 12.04 8.42
C GLY A 148 -7.52 10.53 8.43
N CYS A 149 -6.71 9.79 9.19
CA CYS A 149 -6.94 8.39 9.51
C CYS A 149 -6.97 8.21 11.04
N ILE A 150 -7.84 7.34 11.52
CA ILE A 150 -7.96 6.98 12.93
C ILE A 150 -7.90 5.46 13.08
N LEU A 151 -7.53 4.98 14.27
CA LEU A 151 -7.55 3.54 14.58
C LEU A 151 -8.98 3.00 14.54
N GLY A 152 -9.20 1.85 13.90
CA GLY A 152 -10.53 1.27 13.72
C GLY A 152 -11.18 0.80 15.02
N GLU A 153 -10.39 0.48 16.06
CA GLU A 153 -10.88 0.19 17.42
C GLU A 153 -11.69 1.36 18.01
N GLN A 154 -11.39 2.61 17.61
CA GLN A 154 -12.12 3.80 18.06
C GLN A 154 -13.49 3.95 17.37
N ALA A 155 -13.77 3.12 16.36
CA ALA A 155 -14.99 3.14 15.56
C ALA A 155 -15.89 1.90 15.78
N GLU A 156 -15.69 1.19 16.90
CA GLU A 156 -16.49 0.02 17.32
C GLU A 156 -16.37 -1.21 16.38
N SER A 157 -15.39 -1.25 15.46
CA SER A 157 -15.14 -2.41 14.60
C SER A 157 -13.89 -3.18 15.06
N PRO A 158 -14.01 -4.47 15.46
CA PRO A 158 -12.87 -5.25 15.94
C PRO A 158 -11.94 -5.72 14.82
N ASP A 159 -12.39 -5.70 13.57
CA ASP A 159 -11.68 -6.26 12.42
C ASP A 159 -11.14 -5.17 11.48
N ILE A 160 -10.97 -3.94 11.96
CA ILE A 160 -10.43 -2.82 11.18
C ILE A 160 -9.30 -2.19 11.98
N ASP A 161 -8.11 -2.12 11.38
CA ASP A 161 -6.97 -1.46 12.00
C ASP A 161 -7.06 0.06 11.87
N TRP A 162 -7.52 0.55 10.71
CA TRP A 162 -7.62 1.98 10.47
C TRP A 162 -8.74 2.36 9.51
N ILE A 163 -9.28 3.56 9.74
CA ILE A 163 -10.29 4.21 8.90
C ILE A 163 -9.76 5.56 8.45
N CYS A 164 -9.70 5.78 7.14
CA CYS A 164 -9.33 7.07 6.55
C CYS A 164 -10.53 7.78 5.92
N ALA A 165 -10.64 9.08 6.15
CA ALA A 165 -11.73 9.90 5.66
C ALA A 165 -11.28 10.86 4.55
N PHE A 166 -12.09 10.95 3.50
CA PHE A 166 -11.87 11.81 2.33
C PHE A 166 -13.12 12.64 2.02
N ARG A 167 -12.92 13.77 1.35
CA ARG A 167 -13.98 14.69 0.91
C ARG A 167 -13.83 14.98 -0.57
N TRP A 168 -14.86 14.66 -1.35
CA TRP A 168 -15.02 15.12 -2.73
C TRP A 168 -15.64 16.52 -2.78
#